data_AF-A0A166PAD7-F1
#
_entry.id   AF-A0A166PAD7-F1
#
_cell.length_a   1.000
_cell.length_b   1.000
_cell.length_c   1.000
_cell.angle_alpha   90.00
_cell.angle_beta   90.00
_cell.angle_gamma   90.00
#
_symmetry.space_group_name_H-M   'P 1'
#
loop_
_entity.id
_entity.type
_entity.pdbx_description
1 polymer ?
#
loop_
_entity_poly.entity_id
_entity_poly.type
_entity_poly.pdbx_seq_one_letter_code
_entity_poly.pdbx_strand_id
1 'polypeptide(L)'
;MPSSSFTNFPELPAELRLKVWGEATARPSMHIFDVCFPSWRGGDRSKRAFQATDGTMSQSSHARWTKYSECVFLDSLEVGPAELARQTSVARHAFDPSVYRFRRTMRLACPEASAAVWRRMRGKSVNTVYLPGRNERIQYDNDEDVLFLRFRDGGAITDLSHGALFGEFEASGMNGLTDILEGPWSTEMAETLRDAQCIALDVAETWDPSAIGTVLFEEVAQLQARGGLYRELQNRDIDNAMVRTPDIIYGVGKTYREVFDLEGLGWSHEHPNYVFARGVDEVIRSQQADTDKQGFEGVRVLLVEDEQVEGLDTTTLMDCKLDGASERFAGEVMNLSLRWRA
;
A
#
# COMPACT_ATOMS: atom_id res chain seq x y z
N MET A 1 -23.81 15.27 2.08
CA MET A 1 -24.76 14.75 1.08
C MET A 1 -24.85 13.24 1.26
N PRO A 2 -26.01 12.58 1.11
CA PRO A 2 -26.07 11.13 1.17
C PRO A 2 -25.33 10.57 -0.05
N SER A 3 -24.35 9.70 0.19
CA SER A 3 -23.63 8.96 -0.85
C SER A 3 -24.64 8.10 -1.61
N SER A 4 -25.01 8.52 -2.83
CA SER A 4 -25.86 7.72 -3.68
C SER A 4 -25.04 6.54 -4.19
N SER A 5 -25.24 5.36 -3.58
CA SER A 5 -24.73 4.12 -4.15
C SER A 5 -25.34 3.95 -5.54
N PHE A 6 -24.54 3.51 -6.51
CA PHE A 6 -25.02 3.26 -7.87
C PHE A 6 -25.81 1.93 -7.88
N THR A 7 -27.01 1.95 -7.30
CA THR A 7 -27.87 0.77 -7.06
C THR A 7 -28.21 0.02 -8.33
N ASN A 8 -28.21 0.70 -9.47
CA ASN A 8 -28.59 0.13 -10.76
C ASN A 8 -27.37 -0.45 -11.51
N PHE A 9 -26.18 -0.47 -10.90
CA PHE A 9 -24.99 -1.10 -11.50
C PHE A 9 -25.26 -2.53 -11.99
N PRO A 10 -25.89 -3.42 -11.19
CA PRO A 10 -26.13 -4.81 -11.59
C PRO A 10 -27.11 -4.92 -12.76
N GLU A 11 -27.95 -3.90 -12.98
CA GLU A 11 -28.95 -3.84 -14.05
C GLU A 11 -28.34 -3.40 -15.39
N LEU A 12 -27.10 -2.89 -15.39
CA LEU A 12 -26.41 -2.53 -16.62
C LEU A 12 -26.12 -3.78 -17.49
N PRO A 13 -26.22 -3.65 -18.82
CA PRO A 13 -25.71 -4.64 -19.76
C PRO A 13 -24.29 -5.10 -19.40
N ALA A 14 -24.00 -6.39 -19.58
CA ALA A 14 -22.72 -6.97 -19.21
C ALA A 14 -21.53 -6.24 -19.87
N GLU A 15 -21.71 -5.76 -21.10
CA GLU A 15 -20.72 -4.98 -21.84
C GLU A 15 -20.41 -3.65 -21.16
N LEU A 16 -21.44 -2.96 -20.65
CA LEU A 16 -21.27 -1.70 -19.92
C LEU A 16 -20.66 -1.94 -18.54
N ARG A 17 -21.08 -2.99 -17.83
CA ARG A 17 -20.43 -3.38 -16.57
C ARG A 17 -18.95 -3.66 -16.79
N LEU A 18 -18.61 -4.45 -17.81
CA LEU A 18 -17.22 -4.75 -18.16
C LEU A 18 -16.43 -3.51 -18.57
N LYS A 19 -17.05 -2.57 -19.29
CA LYS A 19 -16.40 -1.31 -19.67
C LYS A 19 -16.13 -0.45 -18.44
N VAL A 20 -17.13 -0.26 -17.57
CA VAL A 20 -16.95 0.50 -16.32
C VAL A 20 -15.88 -0.13 -15.44
N TRP A 21 -15.90 -1.45 -15.26
CA TRP A 21 -14.85 -2.14 -14.51
C TRP A 21 -13.48 -2.03 -15.18
N GLY A 22 -13.42 -2.11 -16.51
CA GLY A 22 -12.19 -1.97 -17.28
C GLY A 22 -11.52 -0.61 -17.06
N GLU A 23 -12.30 0.47 -17.21
CA GLU A 23 -11.84 1.85 -16.98
C GLU A 23 -11.44 2.07 -15.51
N ALA A 24 -12.23 1.55 -14.57
CA ALA A 24 -11.96 1.71 -13.14
C ALA A 24 -10.80 0.83 -12.63
N THR A 25 -10.29 -0.10 -13.45
CA THR A 25 -9.03 -0.84 -13.21
C THR A 25 -7.94 -0.34 -14.14
N ALA A 26 -7.77 0.98 -14.24
CA ALA A 26 -6.65 1.59 -14.94
C ALA A 26 -5.33 1.04 -14.42
N ARG A 27 -4.36 0.93 -15.32
CA ARG A 27 -3.03 0.38 -15.06
C ARG A 27 -1.96 1.43 -15.36
N PRO A 28 -0.85 1.48 -14.60
CA PRO A 28 -0.53 0.64 -13.45
C PRO A 28 -1.47 0.89 -12.24
N SER A 29 -1.87 -0.16 -11.51
CA SER A 29 -2.80 -0.05 -10.37
C SER A 29 -2.06 0.05 -9.03
N MET A 30 -2.64 0.79 -8.09
CA MET A 30 -2.11 0.94 -6.73
C MET A 30 -2.66 -0.09 -5.74
N HIS A 31 -1.78 -0.69 -4.92
CA HIS A 31 -2.16 -1.55 -3.80
C HIS A 31 -1.52 -1.09 -2.49
N ILE A 32 -2.31 -0.47 -1.61
CA ILE A 32 -1.83 0.18 -0.39
C ILE A 32 -2.02 -0.72 0.82
N PHE A 33 -0.96 -0.87 1.61
CA PHE A 33 -0.97 -1.65 2.85
C PHE A 33 -0.35 -0.88 4.00
N ASP A 34 -0.96 -1.00 5.17
CA ASP A 34 -0.38 -0.51 6.42
C ASP A 34 0.75 -1.44 6.85
N VAL A 35 1.91 -0.88 7.15
CA VAL A 35 2.98 -1.62 7.84
C VAL A 35 2.72 -1.57 9.34
N CYS A 36 2.45 -2.72 9.93
CA CYS A 36 2.20 -2.87 11.35
C CYS A 36 3.47 -3.30 12.06
N PHE A 37 4.01 -2.41 12.88
CA PHE A 37 5.09 -2.74 13.81
C PHE A 37 4.52 -3.40 15.07
N PRO A 38 5.26 -4.34 15.69
CA PRO A 38 4.89 -4.85 17.00
C PRO A 38 4.74 -3.69 18.00
N SER A 39 3.88 -3.85 19.00
CA SER A 39 3.42 -2.75 19.86
C SER A 39 4.43 -2.44 20.97
N TRP A 40 5.59 -1.85 20.62
CA TRP A 40 6.63 -1.51 21.60
C TRP A 40 6.37 -0.14 22.25
N ARG A 41 5.51 0.70 21.65
CA ARG A 41 5.20 2.07 22.10
C ARG A 41 3.74 2.29 22.53
N GLY A 42 3.02 1.25 22.93
CA GLY A 42 1.62 1.39 23.38
C GLY A 42 0.62 1.73 22.26
N GLY A 43 1.06 1.71 21.00
CA GLY A 43 0.16 1.68 19.85
C GLY A 43 -0.43 0.28 19.72
N ASP A 44 -1.69 0.11 20.12
CA ASP A 44 -2.43 -1.15 19.96
C ASP A 44 -2.67 -1.54 18.48
N ARG A 45 -2.01 -0.90 17.49
CA ARG A 45 -2.29 -1.11 16.06
C ARG A 45 -2.09 -2.56 15.63
N SER A 46 -0.98 -3.18 16.04
CA SER A 46 -0.70 -4.59 15.75
C SER A 46 -1.81 -5.48 16.28
N LYS A 47 -2.34 -5.18 17.47
CA LYS A 47 -3.47 -5.88 18.10
C LYS A 47 -4.80 -5.57 17.40
N ARG A 48 -5.06 -4.31 17.05
CA ARG A 48 -6.26 -3.84 16.32
C ARG A 48 -6.42 -4.50 14.96
N ALA A 49 -5.31 -4.83 14.28
CA ALA A 49 -5.33 -5.58 13.02
C ALA A 49 -6.10 -6.91 13.14
N PHE A 50 -6.06 -7.54 14.32
CA PHE A 50 -6.74 -8.81 14.62
C PHE A 50 -8.09 -8.62 15.33
N GLN A 51 -8.52 -7.38 15.58
CA GLN A 51 -9.83 -7.10 16.15
C GLN A 51 -10.91 -7.04 15.06
N ALA A 52 -12.11 -7.47 15.44
CA ALA A 52 -13.32 -7.23 14.68
C ALA A 52 -13.71 -5.75 14.74
N THR A 53 -14.71 -5.36 13.95
CA THR A 53 -15.21 -3.98 13.86
C THR A 53 -15.78 -3.45 15.17
N ASP A 54 -16.24 -4.34 16.06
CA ASP A 54 -16.71 -4.01 17.42
C ASP A 54 -15.57 -3.92 18.45
N GLY A 55 -14.31 -4.06 18.01
CA GLY A 55 -13.13 -4.07 18.88
C GLY A 55 -12.89 -5.39 19.60
N THR A 56 -13.76 -6.39 19.44
CA THR A 56 -13.58 -7.70 20.07
C THR A 56 -12.56 -8.54 19.31
N MET A 57 -11.87 -9.43 20.02
CA MET A 57 -10.89 -10.35 19.44
C MET A 57 -11.32 -11.78 19.75
N SER A 58 -11.63 -12.57 18.71
CA SER A 58 -11.93 -14.00 18.90
C SER A 58 -10.68 -14.75 19.37
N GLN A 59 -10.86 -15.91 20.00
CA GLN A 59 -9.74 -16.76 20.42
C GLN A 59 -8.80 -17.13 19.25
N SER A 60 -9.36 -17.41 18.08
CA SER A 60 -8.58 -17.69 16.87
C SER A 60 -7.77 -16.47 16.41
N SER A 61 -8.35 -15.28 16.49
CA SER A 61 -7.65 -14.03 16.13
C SER A 61 -6.57 -13.69 17.15
N HIS A 62 -6.81 -13.96 18.43
CA HIS A 62 -5.80 -13.83 19.49
C HIS A 62 -4.63 -14.78 19.27
N ALA A 63 -4.88 -16.06 18.95
CA ALA A 63 -3.83 -17.02 18.67
C ALA A 63 -2.98 -16.60 17.46
N ARG A 64 -3.60 -16.06 16.40
CA ARG A 64 -2.86 -15.46 15.29
C ARG A 64 -2.07 -14.24 15.74
N TRP A 65 -2.69 -13.30 16.46
CA TRP A 65 -1.98 -12.11 16.95
C TRP A 65 -0.75 -12.49 17.76
N THR A 66 -0.82 -13.48 18.66
CA THR A 66 0.34 -13.96 19.41
C THR A 66 1.48 -14.40 18.48
N LYS A 67 1.21 -15.11 17.38
CA LYS A 67 2.22 -15.47 16.36
C LYS A 67 2.90 -14.24 15.73
N TYR A 68 2.16 -13.16 15.51
CA TYR A 68 2.65 -11.94 14.85
C TYR A 68 3.03 -10.81 15.82
N SER A 69 2.89 -11.03 17.13
CA SER A 69 3.00 -9.97 18.14
C SER A 69 4.42 -9.41 18.28
N GLU A 70 5.42 -10.17 17.82
CA GLU A 70 6.83 -9.82 17.83
C GLU A 70 7.38 -9.55 16.43
N CYS A 71 6.53 -9.53 15.40
CA CYS A 71 6.95 -9.39 14.00
C CYS A 71 6.34 -8.18 13.31
N VAL A 72 7.03 -7.68 12.27
CA VAL A 72 6.47 -6.68 11.35
C VAL A 72 5.61 -7.40 10.31
N PHE A 73 4.40 -6.90 10.04
CA PHE A 73 3.49 -7.49 9.07
C PHE A 73 2.64 -6.44 8.34
N LEU A 74 2.03 -6.86 7.23
CA LEU A 74 1.15 -6.02 6.44
C LEU A 74 -0.31 -6.16 6.91
N ASP A 75 -1.02 -5.05 7.02
CA ASP A 75 -2.47 -5.04 7.20
C ASP A 75 -3.16 -4.18 6.14
N SER A 76 -4.46 -4.35 6.00
CA SER A 76 -5.25 -3.47 5.15
C SER A 76 -5.20 -2.03 5.65
N LEU A 77 -5.30 -1.08 4.72
CA LEU A 77 -5.42 0.34 5.01
C LEU A 77 -6.57 0.59 6.01
N GLU A 78 -6.25 1.12 7.20
CA GLU A 78 -7.29 1.68 8.06
C GLU A 78 -7.77 3.02 7.48
N VAL A 79 -9.08 3.13 7.30
CA VAL A 79 -9.78 4.31 6.77
C VAL A 79 -10.93 4.70 7.68
N GLY A 80 -11.40 5.95 7.57
CA GLY A 80 -12.59 6.44 8.24
C GLY A 80 -12.34 7.56 9.26
N PRO A 81 -13.35 7.90 10.09
CA PRO A 81 -13.32 9.11 10.93
C PRO A 81 -12.15 9.16 11.92
N ALA A 82 -11.77 8.00 12.47
CA ALA A 82 -10.63 7.90 13.38
C ALA A 82 -9.29 8.19 12.69
N GLU A 83 -9.18 7.92 11.39
CA GLU A 83 -8.01 8.29 10.58
C GLU A 83 -8.04 9.78 10.22
N LEU A 84 -9.20 10.28 9.79
CA LEU A 84 -9.39 11.69 9.45
C LEU A 84 -9.16 12.63 10.65
N ALA A 85 -9.47 12.16 11.86
CA ALA A 85 -9.28 12.91 13.10
C ALA A 85 -7.83 12.93 13.60
N ARG A 86 -6.92 12.15 13.00
CA ARG A 86 -5.51 12.16 13.41
C ARG A 86 -4.87 13.49 13.05
N GLN A 87 -4.01 13.95 13.94
CA GLN A 87 -3.16 15.13 13.72
C GLN A 87 -1.87 14.80 12.96
N THR A 88 -1.70 13.56 12.49
CA THR A 88 -0.51 13.14 11.74
C THR A 88 -0.44 13.82 10.38
N SER A 89 0.78 14.01 9.88
CA SER A 89 1.11 14.58 8.56
C SER A 89 0.85 13.62 7.39
N VAL A 90 0.64 12.34 7.67
CA VAL A 90 0.39 11.26 6.70
C VAL A 90 -0.84 11.54 5.82
N ALA A 91 -0.78 11.12 4.54
CA ALA A 91 -1.92 11.21 3.63
C ALA A 91 -3.19 10.61 4.27
N ARG A 92 -4.22 11.45 4.36
CA ARG A 92 -5.49 11.07 4.97
C ARG A 92 -6.38 10.47 3.90
N HIS A 93 -6.84 9.25 4.16
CA HIS A 93 -7.71 8.52 3.27
C HIS A 93 -9.10 8.41 3.90
N ALA A 94 -10.06 9.14 3.34
CA ALA A 94 -11.47 8.99 3.71
C ALA A 94 -11.99 7.58 3.33
N PHE A 95 -11.43 7.01 2.26
CA PHE A 95 -11.73 5.69 1.72
C PHE A 95 -10.44 5.00 1.22
N ASP A 96 -10.47 3.69 1.06
CA ASP A 96 -9.30 2.90 0.64
C ASP A 96 -9.11 2.98 -0.88
N PRO A 97 -8.05 3.65 -1.40
CA PRO A 97 -7.83 3.79 -2.82
C PRO A 97 -7.30 2.51 -3.47
N SER A 98 -7.03 1.46 -2.69
CA SER A 98 -6.38 0.26 -3.21
C SER A 98 -7.27 -0.48 -4.19
N VAL A 99 -6.74 -0.72 -5.39
CA VAL A 99 -7.47 -1.41 -6.47
C VAL A 99 -7.83 -2.85 -6.08
N TYR A 100 -7.15 -3.47 -5.12
CA TYR A 100 -7.50 -4.81 -4.65
C TYR A 100 -8.87 -4.85 -3.96
N ARG A 101 -9.26 -3.79 -3.24
CA ARG A 101 -10.60 -3.69 -2.62
C ARG A 101 -11.66 -3.62 -3.69
N PHE A 102 -11.42 -2.81 -4.71
CA PHE A 102 -12.29 -2.68 -5.85
C PHE A 102 -12.43 -4.00 -6.63
N ARG A 103 -11.32 -4.70 -6.88
CA ARG A 103 -11.31 -6.04 -7.49
C ARG A 103 -12.09 -7.06 -6.64
N ARG A 104 -12.01 -6.96 -5.31
CA ARG A 104 -12.80 -7.81 -4.39
C ARG A 104 -14.30 -7.52 -4.52
N THR A 105 -14.71 -6.26 -4.52
CA THR A 105 -16.11 -5.86 -4.72
C THR A 105 -16.63 -6.31 -6.09
N MET A 106 -15.83 -6.12 -7.15
CA MET A 106 -16.14 -6.59 -8.49
C MET A 106 -16.34 -8.12 -8.52
N ARG A 107 -15.51 -8.89 -7.82
CA ARG A 107 -15.67 -10.35 -7.74
C ARG A 107 -17.00 -10.76 -7.12
N LEU A 108 -17.50 -10.00 -6.15
CA LEU A 108 -18.79 -10.27 -5.51
C LEU A 108 -19.97 -9.81 -6.36
N ALA A 109 -19.87 -8.64 -7.00
CA ALA A 109 -20.96 -8.03 -7.76
C ALA A 109 -21.06 -8.48 -9.22
N CYS A 110 -19.96 -8.90 -9.84
CA CYS A 110 -19.88 -9.31 -11.24
C CYS A 110 -18.84 -10.41 -11.45
N PRO A 111 -19.21 -11.68 -11.22
CA PRO A 111 -18.32 -12.83 -11.39
C PRO A 111 -17.71 -12.93 -12.79
N GLU A 112 -18.44 -12.52 -13.84
CA GLU A 112 -17.97 -12.54 -15.22
C GLU A 112 -16.82 -11.55 -15.46
N ALA A 113 -16.93 -10.34 -14.88
CA ALA A 113 -15.86 -9.34 -14.93
C ALA A 113 -14.61 -9.81 -14.19
N SER A 114 -14.80 -10.41 -13.01
CA SER A 114 -13.72 -11.05 -12.27
C SER A 114 -13.05 -12.15 -13.10
N ALA A 115 -13.82 -13.06 -13.72
CA ALA A 115 -13.27 -14.10 -14.58
C ALA A 115 -12.54 -13.55 -15.81
N ALA A 116 -12.96 -12.40 -16.36
CA ALA A 116 -12.24 -11.72 -17.42
C ALA A 116 -10.89 -11.16 -16.93
N VAL A 117 -10.85 -10.54 -15.76
CA VAL A 117 -9.60 -10.03 -15.15
C VAL A 117 -8.64 -11.18 -14.83
N TRP A 118 -9.11 -12.28 -14.23
CA TRP A 118 -8.28 -13.47 -13.99
C TRP A 118 -7.70 -14.08 -15.26
N ARG A 119 -8.47 -14.09 -16.35
CA ARG A 119 -7.95 -14.55 -17.66
C ARG A 119 -6.82 -13.66 -18.17
N ARG A 120 -6.87 -12.35 -17.91
CA ARG A 120 -5.79 -11.40 -18.27
C ARG A 120 -4.54 -11.55 -17.40
N MET A 121 -4.71 -11.94 -16.13
CA MET A 121 -3.58 -12.23 -15.23
C MET A 121 -2.92 -13.60 -15.51
N ARG A 122 -3.56 -14.48 -16.30
CA ARG A 122 -2.99 -15.79 -16.60
C ARG A 122 -1.72 -15.63 -17.45
N GLY A 123 -0.61 -16.14 -16.94
CA GLY A 123 0.70 -16.07 -17.59
C GLY A 123 1.52 -14.82 -17.24
N LYS A 124 0.99 -13.95 -16.39
CA LYS A 124 1.74 -12.83 -15.80
C LYS A 124 2.42 -13.21 -14.50
N SER A 125 3.43 -12.45 -14.11
CA SER A 125 4.00 -12.52 -12.77
C SER A 125 2.96 -12.04 -11.76
N VAL A 126 2.62 -12.88 -10.78
CA VAL A 126 1.65 -12.53 -9.72
C VAL A 126 2.37 -12.57 -8.40
N ASN A 127 2.25 -11.50 -7.62
CA ASN A 127 2.69 -11.47 -6.23
C ASN A 127 1.49 -11.58 -5.29
N THR A 128 1.71 -12.13 -4.10
CA THR A 128 0.66 -12.40 -3.10
C THR A 128 0.99 -11.72 -1.78
N VAL A 129 0.10 -10.84 -1.34
CA VAL A 129 0.16 -10.20 -0.02
C VAL A 129 -0.74 -10.99 0.94
N TYR A 130 -0.22 -11.35 2.11
CA TYR A 130 -1.02 -11.95 3.19
C TYR A 130 -1.26 -10.95 4.31
N LEU A 131 -2.52 -10.79 4.70
CA LEU A 131 -2.95 -9.94 5.80
C LEU A 131 -3.33 -10.82 7.01
N PRO A 132 -2.43 -11.05 7.98
CA PRO A 132 -2.67 -12.00 9.07
C PRO A 132 -3.83 -11.59 10.00
N GLY A 133 -4.04 -10.28 10.17
CA GLY A 133 -5.18 -9.74 10.92
C GLY A 133 -6.52 -10.21 10.36
N ARG A 134 -6.66 -10.10 9.03
CA ARG A 134 -7.87 -10.45 8.28
C ARG A 134 -7.90 -11.91 7.79
N ASN A 135 -6.79 -12.64 7.91
CA ASN A 135 -6.60 -13.98 7.34
C ASN A 135 -6.96 -14.00 5.84
N GLU A 136 -6.45 -12.99 5.13
CA GLU A 136 -6.79 -12.73 3.74
C GLU A 136 -5.53 -12.77 2.88
N ARG A 137 -5.65 -13.33 1.67
CA ARG A 137 -4.61 -13.27 0.64
C ARG A 137 -5.09 -12.39 -0.50
N ILE A 138 -4.24 -11.47 -0.92
CA ILE A 138 -4.49 -10.54 -2.01
C ILE A 138 -3.45 -10.80 -3.09
N GLN A 139 -3.90 -10.87 -4.34
CA GLN A 139 -3.03 -11.07 -5.49
C GLN A 139 -3.07 -9.85 -6.38
N TYR A 140 -1.91 -9.47 -6.91
CA TYR A 140 -1.76 -8.35 -7.83
C TYR A 140 -0.82 -8.70 -8.99
N ASP A 141 -0.92 -7.92 -10.08
CA ASP A 141 -0.10 -8.06 -11.27
C ASP A 141 1.28 -7.48 -10.95
N ASN A 142 2.27 -8.35 -10.73
CA ASN A 142 3.58 -7.92 -10.22
C ASN A 142 4.40 -7.18 -11.27
N ASP A 143 4.08 -7.34 -12.55
CA ASP A 143 4.78 -6.70 -13.67
C ASP A 143 4.28 -5.28 -13.95
N GLU A 144 3.09 -4.92 -13.45
CA GLU A 144 2.44 -3.64 -13.78
C GLU A 144 1.90 -2.89 -12.54
N ASP A 145 1.44 -3.60 -11.51
CA ASP A 145 0.84 -2.96 -10.33
C ASP A 145 1.92 -2.63 -9.28
N VAL A 146 1.66 -1.60 -8.46
CA VAL A 146 2.62 -1.07 -7.48
C VAL A 146 2.20 -1.40 -6.06
N LEU A 147 3.14 -1.91 -5.27
CA LEU A 147 2.96 -2.17 -3.84
C LEU A 147 3.31 -0.93 -3.03
N PHE A 148 2.32 -0.28 -2.43
CA PHE A 148 2.52 0.92 -1.63
C PHE A 148 2.51 0.58 -0.14
N LEU A 149 3.58 0.94 0.54
CA LEU A 149 3.75 0.69 1.97
C LEU A 149 3.51 1.99 2.75
N ARG A 150 2.57 1.94 3.70
CA ARG A 150 2.19 3.09 4.55
C ARG A 150 2.71 2.92 5.97
N PHE A 151 3.59 3.81 6.41
CA PHE A 151 4.23 3.83 7.72
C PHE A 151 3.61 4.94 8.59
N ARG A 152 2.38 4.67 9.05
CA ARG A 152 1.43 5.63 9.64
C ARG A 152 1.91 6.46 10.82
N ASP A 153 2.98 6.07 11.48
CA ASP A 153 3.40 6.76 12.69
C ASP A 153 4.19 8.03 12.40
N GLY A 154 4.59 8.33 11.16
CA GLY A 154 5.27 9.57 10.70
C GLY A 154 6.64 9.79 11.37
N GLY A 155 6.61 9.81 12.69
CA GLY A 155 7.66 9.48 13.65
C GLY A 155 8.31 8.11 13.45
N ALA A 156 7.65 7.11 12.86
CA ALA A 156 8.31 5.81 12.65
C ALA A 156 9.57 5.99 11.82
N ILE A 157 9.46 6.49 10.58
CA ILE A 157 10.62 6.63 9.67
C ILE A 157 11.67 7.58 10.25
N THR A 158 11.28 8.69 10.88
CA THR A 158 12.23 9.58 11.56
C THR A 158 12.90 8.89 12.74
N ASP A 159 12.17 8.15 13.58
CA ASP A 159 12.74 7.43 14.72
C ASP A 159 13.61 6.23 14.26
N LEU A 160 13.26 5.57 13.14
CA LEU A 160 14.06 4.55 12.46
C LEU A 160 15.42 5.14 12.08
N SER A 161 15.39 6.29 11.40
CA SER A 161 16.60 6.96 10.90
C SER A 161 17.51 7.54 12.01
N HIS A 162 16.95 7.90 13.17
CA HIS A 162 17.70 8.47 14.29
C HIS A 162 18.16 7.43 15.32
N GLY A 163 17.89 6.13 15.10
CA GLY A 163 18.29 5.06 16.02
C GLY A 163 17.60 5.09 17.40
N ALA A 164 16.58 5.93 17.59
CA ALA A 164 15.86 6.14 18.85
C ALA A 164 14.80 5.05 19.14
N LEU A 165 14.77 3.97 18.37
CA LEU A 165 13.76 2.91 18.46
C LEU A 165 14.10 1.79 19.43
N PHE A 166 15.32 1.71 19.93
CA PHE A 166 15.71 0.61 20.81
C PHE A 166 16.01 1.13 22.21
N GLY A 167 14.96 1.14 23.04
CA GLY A 167 15.14 1.09 24.49
C GLY A 167 15.62 -0.32 24.87
N GLU A 168 16.82 -0.40 25.46
CA GLU A 168 17.34 -1.52 26.26
C GLU A 168 17.20 -2.93 25.66
N PHE A 169 17.46 -3.10 24.36
CA PHE A 169 18.15 -4.31 23.93
C PHE A 169 19.65 -3.98 23.97
N GLU A 170 20.44 -4.70 24.76
CA GLU A 170 21.90 -4.61 24.79
C GLU A 170 22.50 -5.08 23.45
N ALA A 171 22.24 -4.35 22.38
CA ALA A 171 22.99 -4.41 21.14
C ALA A 171 23.99 -3.26 21.19
N SER A 172 25.18 -3.55 21.73
CA SER A 172 26.31 -2.63 21.68
C SER A 172 26.66 -2.34 20.21
N GLY A 173 26.21 -1.20 19.71
CA GLY A 173 26.79 -0.48 18.58
C GLY A 173 26.53 -1.07 17.20
N MET A 174 25.33 -0.87 16.64
CA MET A 174 25.05 -0.86 15.20
C MET A 174 23.74 -0.10 14.92
N ASN A 175 23.61 0.48 13.72
CA ASN A 175 22.78 1.67 13.45
C ASN A 175 21.34 1.34 13.00
N GLY A 176 20.36 1.62 13.85
CA GLY A 176 19.06 2.28 13.61
C GLY A 176 18.11 1.82 12.50
N LEU A 177 18.54 1.71 11.24
CA LEU A 177 17.70 1.36 10.08
C LEU A 177 17.98 -0.07 9.59
N THR A 178 19.22 -0.53 9.74
CA THR A 178 19.63 -1.90 9.43
C THR A 178 18.81 -2.90 10.24
N ASP A 179 18.56 -2.64 11.53
CA ASP A 179 17.79 -3.53 12.41
C ASP A 179 16.28 -3.62 12.10
N ILE A 180 15.69 -2.69 11.33
CA ILE A 180 14.29 -2.80 10.88
C ILE A 180 14.20 -3.57 9.59
N LEU A 181 15.18 -3.38 8.71
CA LEU A 181 15.30 -4.12 7.47
C LEU A 181 15.80 -5.56 7.72
N GLU A 182 16.53 -5.77 8.81
CA GLU A 182 16.89 -7.06 9.43
C GLU A 182 15.94 -7.46 10.56
N GLY A 183 14.92 -6.64 10.83
CA GLY A 183 13.94 -6.88 11.89
C GLY A 183 13.15 -8.15 11.63
N PRO A 184 12.42 -8.68 12.63
CA PRO A 184 11.66 -9.92 12.48
C PRO A 184 10.44 -9.68 11.60
N TRP A 185 10.64 -9.53 10.30
CA TRP A 185 9.57 -9.53 9.32
C TRP A 185 8.85 -10.85 9.44
N SER A 186 7.53 -10.79 9.46
CA SER A 186 6.76 -12.01 9.25
C SER A 186 7.19 -12.67 7.94
N THR A 187 7.23 -14.00 7.93
CA THR A 187 7.60 -14.76 6.74
C THR A 187 6.80 -14.30 5.52
N GLU A 188 5.51 -14.02 5.70
CA GLU A 188 4.66 -13.62 4.59
C GLU A 188 4.95 -12.19 4.09
N MET A 189 5.36 -11.26 4.97
CA MET A 189 5.82 -9.92 4.55
C MET A 189 7.16 -10.03 3.80
N ALA A 190 8.11 -10.82 4.30
CA ALA A 190 9.38 -11.02 3.63
C ALA A 190 9.20 -11.65 2.24
N GLU A 191 8.35 -12.66 2.11
CA GLU A 191 8.01 -13.24 0.81
C GLU A 191 7.37 -12.21 -0.13
N THR A 192 6.43 -11.40 0.38
CA THR A 192 5.77 -10.33 -0.40
C THR A 192 6.78 -9.34 -0.94
N LEU A 193 7.71 -8.85 -0.09
CA LEU A 193 8.69 -7.84 -0.48
C LEU A 193 9.77 -8.39 -1.39
N ARG A 194 10.28 -9.60 -1.11
CA ARG A 194 11.22 -10.30 -1.98
C ARG A 194 10.64 -10.48 -3.37
N ASP A 195 9.36 -10.84 -3.48
CA ASP A 195 8.74 -11.12 -4.76
C ASP A 195 8.21 -9.85 -5.46
N ALA A 196 8.22 -8.68 -4.83
CA ALA A 196 7.77 -7.42 -5.44
C ALA A 196 8.74 -6.94 -6.53
N GLN A 197 8.22 -6.45 -7.65
CA GLN A 197 9.04 -5.74 -8.65
C GLN A 197 9.08 -4.24 -8.38
N CYS A 198 7.97 -3.64 -7.92
CA CYS A 198 7.88 -2.21 -7.71
C CYS A 198 7.26 -1.89 -6.35
N ILE A 199 7.93 -1.04 -5.58
CA ILE A 199 7.43 -0.54 -4.29
C ILE A 199 7.31 0.97 -4.34
N ALA A 200 6.24 1.50 -3.77
CA ALA A 200 6.04 2.92 -3.57
C ALA A 200 6.07 3.32 -2.11
N LEU A 201 6.57 4.53 -1.88
CA LEU A 201 6.52 5.26 -0.61
C LEU A 201 5.75 6.57 -0.78
N ASP A 202 5.04 6.96 0.27
CA ASP A 202 4.27 8.21 0.30
C ASP A 202 5.17 9.41 0.59
N VAL A 203 5.15 10.44 -0.26
CA VAL A 203 5.78 11.72 0.05
C VAL A 203 5.06 12.45 1.19
N ALA A 204 3.76 12.28 1.36
CA ALA A 204 3.01 12.96 2.42
C ALA A 204 3.38 12.48 3.83
N GLU A 205 3.91 11.25 3.98
CA GLU A 205 4.50 10.79 5.24
C GLU A 205 5.76 11.57 5.63
N THR A 206 6.35 12.29 4.67
CA THR A 206 7.67 12.92 4.77
C THR A 206 7.63 14.42 5.00
N TRP A 207 6.46 15.06 4.82
CA TRP A 207 6.35 16.50 4.89
C TRP A 207 6.20 17.01 6.33
N ASP A 208 7.19 17.80 6.75
CA ASP A 208 7.08 18.69 7.90
C ASP A 208 6.23 19.91 7.50
N PRO A 209 5.07 20.16 8.13
CA PRO A 209 4.26 21.35 7.87
C PRO A 209 5.02 22.67 8.03
N SER A 210 6.10 22.69 8.83
CA SER A 210 6.91 23.88 9.09
C SER A 210 7.90 24.23 7.97
N ALA A 211 8.20 23.28 7.07
CA ALA A 211 9.04 23.50 5.89
C ALA A 211 8.25 24.07 4.69
N ILE A 212 6.93 24.23 4.82
CA ILE A 212 6.05 24.59 3.69
C ILE A 212 6.02 26.10 3.50
N GLY A 213 6.88 26.58 2.59
CA GLY A 213 6.39 27.46 1.53
C GLY A 213 5.47 26.63 0.65
N THR A 214 4.28 27.12 0.34
CA THR A 214 3.22 26.48 -0.45
C THR A 214 3.72 25.87 -1.76
N VAL A 215 4.12 24.59 -1.77
CA VAL A 215 4.25 23.81 -3.01
C VAL A 215 2.83 23.51 -3.48
N LEU A 216 2.31 24.40 -4.33
CA LEU A 216 1.02 24.22 -4.99
C LEU A 216 1.15 23.10 -6.04
N PHE A 217 0.04 22.43 -6.36
CA PHE A 217 -0.02 21.39 -7.41
C PHE A 217 0.59 21.83 -8.77
N GLU A 218 0.69 23.12 -9.03
CA GLU A 218 1.36 23.70 -10.20
C GLU A 218 2.89 23.40 -10.24
N GLU A 219 3.50 23.01 -9.12
CA GLU A 219 4.93 22.69 -9.00
C GLU A 219 5.25 21.20 -9.23
N VAL A 220 4.25 20.31 -9.33
CA VAL A 220 4.48 18.87 -9.60
C VAL A 220 5.16 18.63 -10.95
N ALA A 221 4.87 19.48 -11.94
CA ALA A 221 5.57 19.47 -13.22
C ALA A 221 7.05 19.85 -13.10
N GLN A 222 7.40 20.65 -12.08
CA GLN A 222 8.78 21.07 -11.80
C GLN A 222 9.57 19.97 -11.10
N LEU A 223 8.89 19.09 -10.35
CA LEU A 223 9.48 17.94 -9.65
C LEU A 223 9.82 16.73 -10.54
N GLN A 224 9.75 16.90 -11.87
CA GLN A 224 10.07 15.87 -12.85
C GLN A 224 11.53 15.91 -13.31
N ALA A 225 12.31 16.87 -12.82
CA ALA A 225 13.75 16.91 -13.04
C ALA A 225 14.43 15.78 -12.24
N ARG A 226 15.23 14.95 -12.90
CA ARG A 226 15.97 13.86 -12.22
C ARG A 226 17.17 14.44 -11.47
N GLY A 227 17.02 14.59 -10.16
CA GLY A 227 18.06 15.02 -9.22
C GLY A 227 19.17 13.99 -9.01
N GLY A 228 20.18 14.37 -8.23
CA GLY A 228 21.30 13.50 -7.86
C GLY A 228 20.85 12.37 -6.93
N LEU A 229 19.99 12.66 -5.94
CA LEU A 229 19.45 11.68 -5.01
C LEU A 229 18.66 10.58 -5.74
N TYR A 230 17.83 10.94 -6.72
CA TYR A 230 17.09 9.96 -7.53
C TYR A 230 18.04 9.05 -8.32
N ARG A 231 19.08 9.61 -8.95
CA ARG A 231 20.07 8.81 -9.69
C ARG A 231 20.83 7.85 -8.78
N GLU A 232 21.17 8.29 -7.58
CA GLU A 232 21.80 7.43 -6.58
C GLU A 232 20.87 6.31 -6.10
N LEU A 233 19.58 6.61 -5.90
CA LEU A 233 18.56 5.62 -5.54
C LEU A 233 18.37 4.57 -6.65
N GLN A 234 18.51 4.97 -7.91
CA GLN A 234 18.35 4.10 -9.09
C GLN A 234 19.69 3.62 -9.70
N ASN A 235 20.79 3.67 -8.93
CA ASN A 235 22.15 3.54 -9.48
C ASN A 235 22.46 2.23 -10.22
N ARG A 236 21.74 1.13 -9.93
CA ARG A 236 21.98 -0.18 -10.56
C ARG A 236 21.39 -0.31 -11.96
N ASP A 237 20.37 0.48 -12.29
CA ASP A 237 19.74 0.52 -13.61
C ASP A 237 19.55 1.98 -14.06
N ILE A 238 20.61 2.77 -13.92
CA ILE A 238 20.57 4.21 -14.16
C ILE A 238 20.20 4.52 -15.62
N ASP A 239 20.66 3.72 -16.58
CA ASP A 239 20.39 3.95 -17.99
C ASP A 239 18.89 3.86 -18.29
N ASN A 240 18.21 2.85 -17.76
CA ASN A 240 16.75 2.71 -17.89
C ASN A 240 16.01 3.80 -17.09
N ALA A 241 16.43 4.04 -15.84
CA ALA A 241 15.82 5.04 -14.97
C ALA A 241 15.90 6.47 -15.54
N MET A 242 16.92 6.76 -16.35
CA MET A 242 17.12 8.05 -16.99
C MET A 242 16.27 8.26 -18.25
N VAL A 243 15.86 7.20 -18.95
CA VAL A 243 15.03 7.29 -20.15
C VAL A 243 13.54 7.12 -19.87
N ARG A 244 13.19 6.45 -18.75
CA ARG A 244 11.81 6.16 -18.35
C ARG A 244 11.00 7.42 -18.06
N THR A 245 9.80 7.55 -18.60
CA THR A 245 8.86 8.62 -18.23
C THR A 245 8.33 8.43 -16.81
N PRO A 246 8.02 9.51 -16.06
CA PRO A 246 7.41 9.40 -14.74
C PRO A 246 6.15 8.53 -14.77
N ASP A 247 6.03 7.61 -13.81
CA ASP A 247 4.87 6.73 -13.76
C ASP A 247 3.63 7.50 -13.28
N ILE A 248 2.49 7.20 -13.90
CA ILE A 248 1.16 7.63 -13.42
C ILE A 248 0.43 6.38 -12.96
N ILE A 249 0.18 6.29 -11.65
CA ILE A 249 -0.37 5.10 -11.01
C ILE A 249 -1.77 5.41 -10.50
N TYR A 250 -2.70 4.49 -10.75
CA TYR A 250 -4.12 4.72 -10.49
C TYR A 250 -4.56 3.97 -9.23
N GLY A 251 -5.06 4.74 -8.25
CA GLY A 251 -5.92 4.25 -7.19
C GLY A 251 -7.39 4.49 -7.55
N VAL A 252 -8.30 3.91 -6.78
CA VAL A 252 -9.73 4.25 -6.87
C VAL A 252 -9.88 5.73 -6.51
N GLY A 253 -10.36 6.56 -7.43
CA GLY A 253 -10.59 8.00 -7.19
C GLY A 253 -9.36 8.81 -6.82
N LYS A 254 -8.15 8.29 -7.04
CA LYS A 254 -6.87 8.98 -6.80
C LYS A 254 -5.89 8.66 -7.90
N THR A 255 -5.13 9.66 -8.32
CA THR A 255 -4.02 9.50 -9.24
C THR A 255 -2.73 9.77 -8.48
N TYR A 256 -1.70 8.95 -8.69
CA TYR A 256 -0.39 9.13 -8.09
C TYR A 256 0.62 9.39 -9.18
N ARG A 257 1.44 10.42 -9.02
CA ARG A 257 2.56 10.70 -9.92
C ARG A 257 3.86 10.44 -9.23
N GLU A 258 4.78 9.83 -9.96
CA GLU A 258 6.14 9.72 -9.47
C GLU A 258 6.87 11.06 -9.49
N VAL A 259 7.73 11.24 -8.49
CA VAL A 259 8.61 12.39 -8.31
C VAL A 259 10.06 11.96 -8.53
N PHE A 260 10.77 12.73 -9.35
CA PHE A 260 12.20 12.53 -9.63
C PHE A 260 13.11 13.55 -8.94
N ASP A 261 12.58 14.73 -8.62
CA ASP A 261 13.34 15.78 -7.94
C ASP A 261 13.18 15.65 -6.43
N LEU A 262 13.91 14.69 -5.84
CA LEU A 262 13.86 14.45 -4.39
C LEU A 262 14.45 15.65 -3.62
N GLU A 263 15.44 16.33 -4.19
CA GLU A 263 16.00 17.56 -3.65
C GLU A 263 14.98 18.71 -3.66
N GLY A 264 14.16 18.80 -4.71
CA GLY A 264 13.00 19.70 -4.77
C GLY A 264 11.94 19.43 -3.70
N LEU A 265 11.85 18.18 -3.21
CA LEU A 265 11.05 17.83 -2.02
C LEU A 265 11.73 18.19 -0.69
N GLY A 266 12.93 18.76 -0.73
CA GLY A 266 13.75 19.06 0.44
C GLY A 266 14.51 17.86 1.01
N TRP A 267 14.60 16.75 0.27
CA TRP A 267 15.36 15.59 0.72
C TRP A 267 16.87 15.83 0.56
N SER A 268 17.64 15.12 1.37
CA SER A 268 19.11 15.07 1.38
C SER A 268 19.56 13.63 1.64
N HIS A 269 20.86 13.36 1.56
CA HIS A 269 21.42 12.05 1.93
C HIS A 269 21.13 11.63 3.38
N GLU A 270 20.90 12.61 4.26
CA GLU A 270 20.57 12.40 5.67
C GLU A 270 19.05 12.42 5.92
N HIS A 271 18.25 12.74 4.90
CA HIS A 271 16.81 12.83 5.06
C HIS A 271 16.23 11.44 5.37
N PRO A 272 15.49 11.25 6.47
CA PRO A 272 15.00 9.95 6.94
C PRO A 272 14.37 9.08 5.86
N ASN A 273 13.55 9.69 5.00
CA ASN A 273 12.83 8.99 3.94
C ASN A 273 13.73 8.57 2.79
N TYR A 274 14.79 9.34 2.52
CA TYR A 274 15.78 8.94 1.52
C TYR A 274 16.61 7.75 2.03
N VAL A 275 17.09 7.82 3.28
CA VAL A 275 17.83 6.72 3.90
C VAL A 275 16.97 5.45 3.97
N PHE A 276 15.69 5.59 4.34
CA PHE A 276 14.74 4.50 4.36
C PHE A 276 14.51 3.90 2.96
N ALA A 277 14.23 4.73 1.95
CA ALA A 277 14.03 4.27 0.57
C ALA A 277 15.25 3.50 0.04
N ARG A 278 16.45 4.00 0.30
CA ARG A 278 17.70 3.31 -0.04
C ARG A 278 17.85 1.98 0.69
N GLY A 279 17.55 1.94 1.98
CA GLY A 279 17.63 0.71 2.77
C GLY A 279 16.65 -0.36 2.26
N VAL A 280 15.41 0.02 1.96
CA VAL A 280 14.41 -0.88 1.37
C VAL A 280 14.87 -1.40 0.01
N ASP A 281 15.40 -0.52 -0.85
CA ASP A 281 15.93 -0.92 -2.16
C ASP A 281 17.05 -1.96 -2.03
N GLU A 282 18.04 -1.69 -1.16
CA GLU A 282 19.17 -2.58 -0.95
C GLU A 282 18.75 -3.96 -0.42
N VAL A 283 17.85 -3.99 0.56
CA VAL A 283 17.42 -5.24 1.21
C VAL A 283 16.62 -6.12 0.27
N ILE A 284 15.69 -5.55 -0.49
CA ILE A 284 14.90 -6.34 -1.46
C ILE A 284 15.82 -6.88 -2.55
N ARG A 285 16.75 -6.06 -3.05
CA ARG A 285 17.72 -6.54 -4.05
C ARG A 285 18.62 -7.64 -3.51
N SER A 286 19.05 -7.53 -2.25
CA SER A 286 19.83 -8.60 -1.59
C SER A 286 19.02 -9.89 -1.51
N GLN A 287 17.79 -9.83 -1.01
CA GLN A 287 16.90 -11.00 -0.91
C GLN A 287 16.57 -11.63 -2.27
N GLN A 288 16.44 -10.81 -3.32
CA GLN A 288 16.22 -11.29 -4.67
C GLN A 288 17.48 -11.95 -5.25
N ALA A 289 18.67 -11.36 -5.04
CA ALA A 289 19.93 -11.93 -5.48
C ALA A 289 20.19 -13.33 -4.87
N ASP A 290 19.84 -13.52 -3.59
CA ASP A 290 19.95 -14.81 -2.90
C ASP A 290 19.02 -15.90 -3.48
N THR A 291 18.01 -15.50 -4.25
CA THR A 291 17.01 -16.41 -4.86
C THR A 291 17.08 -16.46 -6.38
N ASP A 292 18.18 -15.96 -6.98
CA ASP A 292 18.38 -15.83 -8.43
C ASP A 292 17.24 -15.06 -9.13
N LYS A 293 16.54 -14.19 -8.38
CA LYS A 293 15.58 -13.23 -8.90
C LYS A 293 16.30 -11.90 -9.12
N GLN A 294 16.05 -11.23 -10.24
CA GLN A 294 16.60 -9.90 -10.53
C GLN A 294 15.52 -9.02 -11.17
N GLY A 295 14.34 -8.99 -10.55
CA GLY A 295 13.16 -8.32 -11.10
C GLY A 295 12.82 -6.98 -10.44
N PHE A 296 13.51 -6.60 -9.35
CA PHE A 296 13.18 -5.37 -8.64
C PHE A 296 13.57 -4.12 -9.44
N GLU A 297 12.57 -3.31 -9.77
CA GLU A 297 12.68 -2.06 -10.53
C GLU A 297 12.98 -0.83 -9.66
N GLY A 298 13.09 -1.02 -8.34
CA GLY A 298 13.41 0.02 -7.38
C GLY A 298 12.21 0.59 -6.62
N VAL A 299 12.53 1.55 -5.75
CA VAL A 299 11.54 2.28 -4.97
C VAL A 299 11.08 3.53 -5.73
N ARG A 300 9.76 3.68 -5.89
CA ARG A 300 9.08 4.83 -6.48
C ARG A 300 8.68 5.80 -5.36
N VAL A 301 8.93 7.09 -5.57
CA VAL A 301 8.51 8.16 -4.66
C VAL A 301 7.29 8.83 -5.27
N LEU A 302 6.15 8.73 -4.61
CA LEU A 302 4.87 9.12 -5.22
C LEU A 302 4.23 10.31 -4.51
N LEU A 303 3.68 11.21 -5.32
CA LEU A 303 2.81 12.29 -4.90
C LEU A 303 1.37 11.97 -5.30
N VAL A 304 0.44 12.14 -4.36
CA VAL A 304 -1.00 11.99 -4.63
C VAL A 304 -1.56 13.25 -5.27
N GLU A 305 -2.23 13.08 -6.40
CA GLU A 305 -3.11 14.07 -7.02
C GLU A 305 -4.54 13.74 -6.59
N ASP A 306 -5.09 14.57 -5.70
CA ASP A 306 -6.52 14.54 -5.44
C ASP A 306 -7.22 15.15 -6.65
N GLU A 307 -8.05 14.35 -7.33
CA GLU A 307 -8.89 14.85 -8.43
C GLU A 307 -9.91 15.83 -7.85
N GLN A 308 -9.63 17.13 -7.91
CA GLN A 308 -10.67 18.15 -7.78
C GLN A 308 -11.56 18.06 -9.03
N VAL A 309 -12.58 17.22 -8.99
CA VAL A 309 -13.69 17.35 -9.93
C VAL A 309 -14.47 18.59 -9.50
N GLU A 310 -14.50 19.62 -10.36
CA GLU A 310 -15.22 20.88 -10.09
C GLU A 310 -16.63 20.60 -9.52
N GLY A 311 -16.82 20.91 -8.24
CA GLY A 311 -18.11 20.81 -7.55
C GLY A 311 -18.50 19.43 -7.01
N LEU A 312 -17.68 18.38 -7.17
CA LEU A 312 -17.95 17.03 -6.64
C LEU A 312 -16.71 16.46 -5.94
N ASP A 313 -16.80 16.33 -4.62
CA ASP A 313 -15.85 15.56 -3.83
C ASP A 313 -15.96 14.07 -4.20
N THR A 314 -15.09 13.61 -5.10
CA THR A 314 -15.03 12.22 -5.60
C THR A 314 -14.75 11.21 -4.50
N THR A 315 -14.29 11.66 -3.33
CA THR A 315 -14.08 10.80 -2.16
C THR A 315 -15.37 10.19 -1.62
N THR A 316 -16.53 10.75 -1.96
CA THR A 316 -17.85 10.28 -1.50
C THR A 316 -18.55 9.28 -2.43
N LEU A 317 -18.00 9.01 -3.62
CA LEU A 317 -18.69 8.28 -4.69
C LEU A 317 -18.55 6.75 -4.65
N MET A 318 -17.63 6.19 -3.84
CA MET A 318 -17.22 4.78 -3.96
C MET A 318 -17.43 3.92 -2.71
N ASP A 319 -18.23 4.36 -1.72
CA ASP A 319 -18.55 3.55 -0.55
C ASP A 319 -19.63 2.50 -0.90
N CYS A 320 -19.24 1.49 -1.68
CA CYS A 320 -20.01 0.26 -1.86
C CYS A 320 -19.91 -0.57 -0.56
N LYS A 321 -20.48 -0.06 0.53
CA LYS A 321 -20.71 -0.86 1.74
C LYS A 321 -21.70 -1.96 1.40
N LEU A 322 -21.17 -3.12 1.08
CA LEU A 322 -21.87 -4.38 1.33
C LEU A 322 -21.99 -4.47 2.86
N ASP A 323 -23.20 -4.28 3.39
CA ASP A 323 -23.47 -4.41 4.83
C ASP A 323 -22.79 -5.66 5.40
N GLY A 324 -22.31 -5.62 6.65
CA GLY A 324 -21.56 -6.72 7.28
C GLY A 324 -22.26 -8.10 7.29
N ALA A 325 -23.55 -8.16 6.93
CA ALA A 325 -24.26 -9.39 6.61
C ALA A 325 -23.76 -10.07 5.31
N SER A 326 -23.43 -9.29 4.27
CA SER A 326 -22.94 -9.78 2.98
C SER A 326 -21.53 -10.38 3.06
N GLU A 327 -20.66 -9.87 3.94
CA GLU A 327 -19.35 -10.51 4.21
C GLU A 327 -19.50 -11.89 4.89
N ARG A 328 -20.49 -12.06 5.77
CA ARG A 328 -20.82 -13.38 6.34
C ARG A 328 -21.36 -14.34 5.28
N PHE A 329 -22.25 -13.87 4.41
CA PHE A 329 -22.77 -14.66 3.29
C PHE A 329 -21.67 -15.06 2.29
N ALA A 330 -20.68 -14.19 2.02
CA ALA A 330 -19.55 -14.52 1.16
C ALA A 330 -18.65 -15.61 1.75
N GLY A 331 -18.48 -15.63 3.08
CA GLY A 331 -17.80 -16.72 3.80
C GLY A 331 -18.55 -18.06 3.74
N GLU A 332 -19.89 -18.03 3.83
CA GLU A 332 -20.73 -19.22 3.75
C GLU A 332 -20.81 -19.81 2.32
N VAL A 333 -20.86 -18.96 1.29
CA VAL A 333 -20.87 -19.39 -0.13
C VAL A 333 -19.54 -20.05 -0.52
N MET A 334 -18.41 -19.56 -0.02
CA MET A 334 -17.10 -20.20 -0.22
C MET A 334 -17.03 -21.58 0.45
N ASN A 335 -17.57 -21.74 1.66
CA ASN A 335 -17.66 -23.05 2.33
C ASN A 335 -18.60 -24.04 1.62
N LEU A 336 -19.67 -23.54 0.99
CA LEU A 336 -20.55 -24.39 0.18
C LEU A 336 -19.87 -24.85 -1.11
N SER A 337 -19.06 -24.00 -1.76
CA SER A 337 -18.35 -24.36 -3.00
C SER A 337 -17.27 -25.44 -2.80
N LEU A 338 -16.69 -25.57 -1.60
CA LEU A 338 -15.74 -26.63 -1.25
C LEU A 338 -16.42 -27.98 -0.99
N ARG A 339 -17.72 -28.00 -0.65
CA ARG A 339 -18.50 -29.23 -0.44
C ARG A 339 -18.91 -29.94 -1.73
N TRP A 340 -18.87 -29.25 -2.88
CA TRP A 340 -19.20 -29.82 -4.19
C TRP A 340 -17.98 -30.30 -5.00
N ARG A 341 -16.80 -30.38 -4.36
CA ARG A 341 -15.55 -30.92 -4.97
C ARG A 341 -14.88 -32.02 -4.12
N ALA A 342 -15.65 -32.75 -3.31
CA ALA A 342 -15.21 -33.99 -2.67
C ALA A 342 -15.81 -35.20 -3.40
#